data_AF-A0AAV0ETK7-F1
#
_entry.id   AF-A0AAV0ETK7-F1
#
_cell.length_a   1.000
_cell.length_b   1.000
_cell.length_c   1.000
_cell.angle_alpha   90.00
_cell.angle_beta   90.00
_cell.angle_gamma   90.00
#
_symmetry.space_group_name_H-M   'P 1'
#
loop_
_entity.id
_entity.type
_entity.pdbx_description
1 polymer ?
#
loop_
_entity_poly.entity_id
_entity_poly.type
_entity_poly.pdbx_seq_one_letter_code
_entity_poly.pdbx_strand_id
1 'polypeptide(L)'
;MQVDQFLHHILFYSLDHIYLAYRTLNINKGSKSSLRWTEVKCPQQSHKDECGYYVMGFMYDISLGLLEKRSIQKLFCLDPYTQEQINEIRDTWAKYFINHCV
;
A
#
# COMPACT_ATOMS: atom_id res chain seq x y z
N MET A 1 0.47 -0.45 16.27
CA MET A 1 -0.18 -1.26 15.22
C MET A 1 0.01 -2.74 15.53
N GLN A 2 -1.06 -3.55 15.59
CA GLN A 2 -0.94 -5.01 15.74
C GLN A 2 -0.65 -5.64 14.37
N VAL A 3 0.33 -6.55 14.33
CA VAL A 3 0.82 -7.22 13.12
C VAL A 3 -0.31 -7.92 12.36
N ASP A 4 -1.22 -8.56 13.08
CA ASP A 4 -2.34 -9.30 12.50
C ASP A 4 -3.32 -8.40 11.74
N GLN A 5 -3.58 -7.18 12.24
CA GLN A 5 -4.42 -6.22 11.52
C GLN A 5 -3.75 -5.75 10.23
N PHE A 6 -2.45 -5.44 10.27
CA PHE A 6 -1.72 -4.95 9.11
C PHE A 6 -1.70 -5.96 7.94
N LEU A 7 -1.46 -7.23 8.23
CA LEU A 7 -1.42 -8.30 7.23
C LEU A 7 -2.80 -8.71 6.74
N HIS A 8 -3.78 -8.77 7.63
CA HIS A 8 -5.17 -8.99 7.23
C HIS A 8 -5.66 -7.88 6.29
N HIS A 9 -5.29 -6.63 6.56
CA HIS A 9 -5.65 -5.50 5.71
C HIS A 9 -4.90 -5.47 4.38
N ILE A 10 -3.59 -5.71 4.34
CA ILE A 10 -2.82 -5.71 3.08
C ILE A 10 -3.01 -7.01 2.30
N LEU A 11 -2.65 -8.15 2.88
CA LEU A 11 -2.52 -9.40 2.12
C LEU A 11 -3.87 -10.03 1.80
N PHE A 12 -4.85 -9.91 2.68
CA PHE A 12 -6.16 -10.54 2.46
C PHE A 12 -7.14 -9.55 1.85
N TYR A 13 -7.36 -8.39 2.48
CA TYR A 13 -8.35 -7.43 1.97
C TYR A 13 -7.88 -6.63 0.75
N SER A 14 -6.69 -6.03 0.77
CA SER A 14 -6.26 -5.16 -0.33
C SER A 14 -6.01 -5.96 -1.62
N LEU A 15 -5.40 -7.15 -1.52
CA LEU A 15 -5.16 -8.01 -2.68
C LEU A 15 -6.47 -8.55 -3.26
N ASP A 16 -7.45 -8.93 -2.44
CA ASP A 16 -8.76 -9.35 -2.94
C ASP A 16 -9.48 -8.21 -3.67
N HIS A 17 -9.45 -6.99 -3.13
CA HIS A 17 -10.05 -5.82 -3.78
C HIS A 17 -9.33 -5.45 -5.09
N ILE A 18 -8.00 -5.48 -5.11
CA ILE A 18 -7.19 -5.23 -6.31
C ILE A 18 -7.45 -6.34 -7.35
N TYR A 19 -7.51 -7.59 -6.93
CA TYR A 19 -7.79 -8.75 -7.78
C TYR A 19 -9.21 -8.69 -8.35
N LEU A 20 -10.21 -8.35 -7.54
CA LEU A 20 -11.59 -8.14 -7.98
C LEU A 20 -11.71 -6.98 -8.97
N ALA A 21 -11.03 -5.86 -8.71
CA ALA A 21 -10.98 -4.73 -9.63
C ALA A 21 -10.34 -5.13 -10.97
N TYR A 22 -9.19 -5.81 -10.93
CA TYR A 22 -8.51 -6.35 -12.11
C TYR A 22 -9.40 -7.32 -12.90
N ARG A 23 -10.07 -8.25 -12.21
CA ARG A 23 -11.00 -9.21 -12.82
C ARG A 23 -12.18 -8.49 -13.48
N THR A 24 -12.74 -7.48 -12.82
CA THR A 24 -13.86 -6.68 -13.34
C THR A 24 -13.45 -5.92 -14.60
N LEU A 25 -12.26 -5.31 -14.61
CA LEU A 25 -11.69 -4.66 -15.80
C LEU A 25 -11.47 -5.66 -16.95
N ASN A 26 -11.01 -6.87 -16.65
CA ASN A 26 -10.78 -7.92 -17.64
C ASN A 26 -12.04 -8.58 -18.20
N ILE A 27 -13.12 -8.65 -17.42
CA ILE A 27 -14.43 -9.11 -17.91
C ILE A 27 -15.04 -8.06 -18.83
N ASN A 28 -14.84 -6.78 -18.52
CA ASN A 28 -15.33 -5.64 -19.30
C ASN A 28 -14.45 -5.30 -20.52
N LYS A 29 -13.76 -6.28 -21.13
CA LYS A 29 -12.86 -6.12 -22.30
C LYS A 29 -13.50 -5.42 -23.53
N GLY A 30 -14.82 -5.28 -23.59
CA GLY A 30 -15.54 -4.48 -24.59
C GLY A 30 -15.58 -2.97 -24.31
N SER A 31 -15.46 -2.56 -23.05
CA SER A 31 -15.23 -1.18 -22.63
C SER A 31 -13.73 -0.94 -22.56
N LYS A 32 -13.14 -0.49 -23.68
CA LYS A 32 -11.77 0.03 -23.68
C LYS A 32 -11.75 1.38 -22.94
N SER A 33 -12.00 1.41 -21.63
CA SER A 33 -11.44 2.49 -20.84
C SER A 33 -9.93 2.34 -20.95
N SER A 34 -9.29 3.20 -21.75
CA SER A 34 -7.84 3.19 -21.89
C SER A 34 -7.26 3.27 -20.49
N LEU A 35 -6.52 2.25 -20.07
CA LEU A 35 -5.81 2.29 -18.80
C LEU A 35 -4.79 3.44 -18.92
N ARG A 36 -4.99 4.50 -18.15
CA ARG A 36 -4.13 5.69 -18.21
C ARG A 36 -3.10 5.58 -17.09
N TRP A 37 -1.84 5.59 -17.48
CA TRP A 37 -0.77 5.85 -16.52
C TRP A 37 -0.93 7.27 -15.97
N THR A 38 -0.85 7.41 -14.66
CA THR A 38 -0.91 8.71 -13.99
C THR A 38 0.32 8.83 -13.10
N GLU A 39 1.07 9.92 -13.26
CA GLU A 39 2.11 10.26 -12.29
C GLU A 39 1.46 10.76 -11.01
N VAL A 40 1.83 10.15 -9.90
CA VAL A 40 1.29 10.45 -8.57
C VAL A 40 2.42 10.93 -7.68
N LYS A 41 2.13 11.87 -6.77
CA LYS A 41 3.10 12.21 -5.72
C LYS A 41 3.03 11.14 -4.64
N CYS A 42 4.18 10.80 -4.08
CA CYS A 42 4.31 9.85 -2.99
C CYS A 42 5.33 10.37 -1.97
N PRO A 43 5.35 9.83 -0.74
CA PRO A 43 6.38 10.17 0.24
C PRO A 43 7.77 10.02 -0.37
N GLN A 44 8.53 11.12 -0.39
CA GLN A 44 9.87 11.13 -0.97
C GLN A 44 10.91 10.88 0.11
N GLN A 45 11.70 9.83 -0.04
CA GLN A 45 12.82 9.56 0.87
C GLN A 45 13.96 10.55 0.64
N SER A 46 14.62 10.94 1.72
CA SER A 46 15.84 11.76 1.69
C SER A 46 17.12 10.92 1.56
N HIS A 47 17.10 9.69 2.09
CA HIS A 47 18.25 8.77 2.10
C HIS A 47 18.02 7.57 1.18
N LYS A 48 19.11 6.92 0.75
CA LYS A 48 19.03 5.81 -0.23
C LYS A 48 18.70 4.46 0.39
N ASP A 49 18.91 4.30 1.70
CA ASP A 49 18.94 2.99 2.35
C ASP A 49 17.56 2.53 2.86
N GLU A 50 16.53 3.37 2.76
CA GLU A 50 15.21 3.13 3.34
C GLU A 50 14.12 2.86 2.29
N CYS A 51 14.49 2.69 1.02
CA CYS A 51 13.54 2.62 -0.09
C CYS A 51 12.52 1.49 0.05
N GLY A 52 12.93 0.34 0.59
CA GLY A 52 12.03 -0.76 0.88
C GLY A 52 10.92 -0.36 1.88
N TYR A 53 11.28 0.37 2.94
CA TYR A 53 10.31 0.83 3.94
C TYR A 53 9.32 1.84 3.38
N TYR A 54 9.78 2.74 2.49
CA TYR A 54 8.91 3.69 1.79
C TYR A 54 7.91 2.97 0.88
N VAL A 55 8.34 1.96 0.11
CA VAL A 55 7.44 1.17 -0.74
C VAL A 55 6.40 0.44 0.11
N MET A 56 6.84 -0.21 1.20
CA MET A 56 5.94 -0.96 2.08
C MET A 56 4.93 -0.05 2.80
N GLY A 57 5.38 1.08 3.32
CA GLY A 57 4.51 2.09 3.95
C GLY A 57 3.49 2.65 2.96
N PHE A 58 3.93 2.98 1.74
CA PHE A 58 3.05 3.57 0.74
C PHE A 58 1.96 2.61 0.26
N MET A 59 2.31 1.33 0.09
CA MET A 59 1.32 0.29 -0.23
C MET A 59 0.28 0.13 0.90
N TYR A 60 0.70 0.24 2.16
CA TYR A 60 -0.21 0.23 3.31
C TYR A 60 -1.17 1.43 3.28
N ASP A 61 -0.64 2.64 3.10
CA ASP A 61 -1.43 3.87 3.10
C ASP A 61 -2.47 3.89 1.97
N ILE A 62 -2.09 3.43 0.77
CA ILE A 62 -3.04 3.26 -0.35
C ILE A 62 -4.13 2.28 0.04
N SER A 63 -3.76 1.12 0.59
CA SER A 63 -4.71 0.05 0.96
C SER A 63 -5.71 0.54 2.01
N LEU A 64 -5.22 1.18 3.07
CA LEU A 64 -6.04 1.76 4.11
C LEU A 64 -6.96 2.86 3.56
N GLY A 65 -6.41 3.73 2.72
CA GLY A 65 -7.14 4.80 2.07
C GLY A 65 -8.29 4.31 1.19
N LEU A 66 -8.08 3.24 0.44
CA LEU A 66 -9.12 2.60 -0.37
C LEU A 66 -10.20 1.96 0.50
N LEU A 67 -9.82 1.29 1.59
CA LEU A 67 -10.78 0.70 2.55
C LEU A 67 -11.66 1.76 3.22
N GLU A 68 -11.05 2.89 3.59
CA GLU A 68 -11.76 4.03 4.16
C GLU A 68 -12.52 4.87 3.12
N LYS A 69 -12.55 4.44 1.84
CA LYS A 69 -13.21 5.14 0.73
C LYS A 69 -12.74 6.59 0.57
N ARG A 70 -11.49 6.88 0.93
CA ARG A 70 -10.88 8.20 0.70
C ARG A 70 -10.74 8.43 -0.80
N SER A 71 -10.82 9.70 -1.22
CA SER A 71 -10.56 10.07 -2.61
C SER A 71 -9.10 9.74 -2.97
N ILE A 72 -8.89 9.04 -4.08
CA ILE A 72 -7.59 8.60 -4.57
C ILE A 72 -6.57 9.76 -4.63
N GLN A 73 -6.99 10.97 -4.99
CA GLN A 73 -6.10 12.13 -5.07
C GLN A 73 -5.47 12.50 -3.70
N LYS A 74 -6.20 12.26 -2.60
CA LYS A 74 -5.71 12.52 -1.24
C LYS A 74 -4.73 11.44 -0.75
N LEU A 75 -4.71 10.26 -1.39
CA LEU A 75 -3.75 9.20 -1.10
C LEU A 75 -2.36 9.48 -1.68
N PHE A 76 -2.31 10.36 -2.68
CA PHE A 76 -1.12 10.69 -3.44
C PHE A 76 -0.55 12.07 -3.09
N CYS A 77 -0.82 12.58 -1.89
CA CYS A 77 -0.27 13.86 -1.42
C CYS A 77 0.20 13.70 0.02
N LEU A 78 1.14 12.77 0.22
CA LEU A 78 1.65 12.40 1.53
C LEU A 78 3.04 13.03 1.73
N ASP A 79 3.25 13.56 2.92
CA ASP A 79 4.56 14.00 3.38
C ASP A 79 5.53 12.81 3.48
N PRO A 80 6.85 13.05 3.42
CA PRO A 80 7.85 12.03 3.73
C PRO A 80 7.57 11.35 5.08
N TYR A 81 7.87 10.05 5.17
CA TYR A 81 7.73 9.33 6.42
C TYR A 81 8.74 9.84 7.45
N THR A 82 8.30 10.02 8.68
CA THR A 82 9.20 10.31 9.80
C THR A 82 10.00 9.06 10.16
N GLN A 83 11.12 9.22 10.86
CA GLN A 83 11.94 8.08 11.29
C GLN A 83 11.15 7.14 12.21
N GLU A 84 10.25 7.68 13.02
CA GLU A 84 9.34 6.91 13.88
C GLU A 84 8.44 6.01 13.04
N GLN A 85 7.82 6.54 11.97
CA GLN A 85 7.00 5.75 11.06
C GLN A 85 7.81 4.66 10.37
N ILE A 86 9.03 4.97 9.93
CA ILE A 86 9.94 3.97 9.34
C ILE A 86 10.30 2.88 10.35
N ASN A 87 10.60 3.25 11.59
CA ASN A 87 10.89 2.29 12.67
C ASN A 87 9.68 1.40 12.96
N GLU A 88 8.46 1.97 12.99
CA GLU A 88 7.23 1.19 13.18
C GLU A 88 6.99 0.20 12.03
N ILE A 89 7.19 0.61 10.78
CA ILE A 89 7.12 -0.26 9.61
C ILE A 89 8.12 -1.40 9.77
N ARG A 90 9.39 -1.09 10.04
CA ARG A 90 10.45 -2.09 10.24
C ARG A 90 10.08 -3.09 11.33
N ASP A 91 9.70 -2.62 12.50
CA ASP A 91 9.41 -3.47 13.65
C ASP A 91 8.17 -4.35 13.42
N THR A 92 7.18 -3.82 12.70
CA THR A 92 5.97 -4.57 12.31
C THR A 92 6.33 -5.71 11.37
N TRP A 93 7.11 -5.44 10.33
CA TRP A 93 7.56 -6.47 9.39
C TRP A 93 8.49 -7.49 10.03
N ALA A 94 9.45 -7.05 10.85
CA ALA A 94 10.34 -7.95 11.57
C ALA A 94 9.56 -8.92 12.46
N LYS A 95 8.59 -8.43 13.24
CA LYS A 95 7.70 -9.27 14.05
C LYS A 95 6.89 -10.24 13.19
N TYR A 96 6.37 -9.80 12.04
CA TYR A 96 5.66 -10.69 11.14
C TYR A 96 6.53 -11.84 10.67
N PHE A 97 7.69 -11.53 10.08
CA PHE A 97 8.58 -12.54 9.51
C PHE A 97 9.04 -13.54 10.57
N ILE A 98 9.39 -13.07 11.77
CA ILE A 98 9.79 -13.96 12.88
C ILE A 98 8.65 -14.89 13.30
N ASN A 99 7.41 -14.41 13.34
CA ASN A 99 6.28 -15.18 13.86
C ASN A 99 5.61 -16.10 12.84
N HIS A 100 5.78 -15.84 11.54
CA HIS A 100 4.97 -16.49 10.48
C HIS A 100 5.79 -17.04 9.31
N CYS A 101 7.07 -16.69 9.17
CA CYS A 101 7.87 -17.06 8.00
C CYS A 101 9.19 -17.77 8.34
N VAL A 102 9.61 -17.72 9.61
CA VAL A 102 10.74 -18.48 10.16
C VAL A 102 10.17 -19.58 11.06
#